data_AF-A0AA35LUL9-F1
#
_entry.id   AF-A0AA35LUL9-F1
#
_cell.length_a   1.000
_cell.length_b   1.000
_cell.length_c   1.000
_cell.angle_alpha   90.00
_cell.angle_beta   90.00
_cell.angle_gamma   90.00
#
_symmetry.space_group_name_H-M   'P 1'
#
loop_
_entity.id
_entity.type
_entity.pdbx_description
1 polymer ?
#
loop_
_entity_poly.entity_id
_entity_poly.type
_entity_poly.pdbx_seq_one_letter_code
_entity_poly.pdbx_strand_id
1 'polypeptide(L)'
;MYQLANRGGTAQAREFLHRGFKNIAIFDKQDYHKSAYSPFDGGDSTSADSHKVIHSAYGSNKPLQDLANRAIGTWKQWNADSGAELFSHSGWARYFLNNDAYLDRAREKGWYGPRFDQFNRRERGLPLDGVFDANAGMVQADLACKYALQLAKSGGATTIFGPGQGESTGFIRAENEPNRVIGIKTKDGKEHRADYVMVAAGPHTPQIVPELQPFVTATAGNFIFVKVPEHLRHRYEADVFPSWAWNYSGNSESGGLTGLPISYRSPKWTNPVASTSQEALISIPATIEEIASRGGPPLSPLEETKAFIKENLPDTVDLQFVVDRVPSTEGVIVVTGGSGHGFKVLPVLGEYVVDVLEGKSNEYTQLWKWRIPSTEDITRIQTNITPDERNWHKQPLASAENLKW
;
A
#
# COMPACT_ATOMS: atom_id res chain seq x y z
N MET A 1 33.32 -4.93 -6.12
CA MET A 1 32.47 -3.73 -5.96
C MET A 1 31.54 -3.94 -4.77
N TYR A 2 31.43 -2.97 -3.86
CA TYR A 2 30.48 -3.03 -2.74
C TYR A 2 29.22 -2.25 -3.00
N GLN A 3 28.11 -2.68 -2.41
CA GLN A 3 26.82 -2.03 -2.58
C GLN A 3 25.99 -2.05 -1.30
N LEU A 4 25.68 -0.87 -0.78
CA LEU A 4 24.79 -0.70 0.38
C LEU A 4 23.34 -0.65 -0.10
N ALA A 5 22.48 -1.59 0.33
CA ALA A 5 21.32 -1.98 -0.47
C ALA A 5 19.99 -1.23 -0.21
N ASN A 6 19.16 -1.33 -1.24
CA ASN A 6 17.69 -1.38 -1.26
C ASN A 6 17.31 -2.01 -2.63
N ARG A 7 16.12 -1.80 -3.19
CA ARG A 7 15.78 -2.23 -4.59
C ARG A 7 16.80 -1.88 -5.67
N GLY A 8 17.50 -0.74 -5.54
CA GLY A 8 18.57 -0.36 -6.46
C GLY A 8 19.74 -1.34 -6.36
N GLY A 9 20.09 -1.71 -5.12
CA GLY A 9 21.03 -2.75 -4.73
C GLY A 9 21.02 -3.97 -5.66
N THR A 10 20.06 -4.86 -5.42
CA THR A 10 19.98 -6.18 -6.07
C THR A 10 19.83 -6.09 -7.60
N ALA A 11 19.05 -5.14 -8.11
CA ALA A 11 18.84 -4.96 -9.54
C ALA A 11 20.12 -4.49 -10.28
N GLN A 12 20.91 -3.60 -9.68
CA GLN A 12 22.18 -3.14 -10.24
C GLN A 12 23.26 -4.23 -10.14
N ALA A 13 23.31 -4.99 -9.03
CA ALA A 13 24.20 -6.14 -8.88
C ALA A 13 24.02 -7.14 -10.04
N ARG A 14 22.78 -7.47 -10.40
CA ARG A 14 22.47 -8.28 -11.59
C ARG A 14 23.11 -7.68 -12.86
N GLU A 15 22.87 -6.42 -13.16
CA GLU A 15 23.35 -5.78 -14.40
C GLU A 15 24.89 -5.79 -14.49
N PHE A 16 25.60 -5.57 -13.37
CA PHE A 16 27.05 -5.71 -13.31
C PHE A 16 27.50 -7.14 -13.66
N LEU A 17 26.84 -8.17 -13.11
CA LEU A 17 27.18 -9.58 -13.39
C LEU A 17 26.92 -9.93 -14.87
N HIS A 18 25.81 -9.46 -15.45
CA HIS A 18 25.51 -9.59 -16.88
C HIS A 18 26.57 -8.91 -17.76
N ARG A 19 27.16 -7.80 -17.31
CA ARG A 19 28.28 -7.11 -17.99
C ARG A 19 29.67 -7.67 -17.66
N GLY A 20 29.73 -8.82 -16.99
CA GLY A 20 30.98 -9.54 -16.73
C GLY A 20 31.78 -9.06 -15.51
N PHE A 21 31.29 -8.10 -14.73
CA PHE A 21 31.91 -7.75 -13.45
C PHE A 21 31.90 -8.96 -12.51
N LYS A 22 32.93 -9.06 -11.67
CA LYS A 22 33.12 -10.13 -10.68
C LYS A 22 33.32 -9.53 -9.28
N ASN A 23 33.31 -10.38 -8.25
CA ASN A 23 33.57 -9.99 -6.86
C ASN A 23 32.65 -8.84 -6.40
N ILE A 24 31.35 -9.08 -6.53
CA ILE A 24 30.29 -8.17 -6.06
C ILE A 24 29.83 -8.65 -4.69
N ALA A 25 29.78 -7.74 -3.72
CA ALA A 25 29.24 -8.03 -2.40
C ALA A 25 28.25 -6.94 -1.96
N ILE A 26 27.09 -7.38 -1.53
CA ILE A 26 25.94 -6.55 -1.17
C ILE A 26 25.81 -6.52 0.35
N PHE A 27 25.74 -5.33 0.93
CA PHE A 27 25.70 -5.07 2.36
C PHE A 27 24.37 -4.41 2.73
N ASP A 28 23.75 -4.85 3.81
CA ASP A 28 22.59 -4.16 4.40
C ASP A 28 22.50 -4.42 5.90
N LYS A 29 22.11 -3.40 6.67
CA LYS A 29 21.78 -3.54 8.09
C LYS A 29 20.61 -4.50 8.29
N GLN A 30 19.69 -4.58 7.34
CA GLN A 30 18.58 -5.52 7.38
C GLN A 30 19.00 -6.93 6.99
N ASP A 31 18.38 -7.92 7.66
CA ASP A 31 18.52 -9.32 7.30
C ASP A 31 17.44 -9.75 6.30
N TYR A 32 17.70 -9.54 5.01
CA TYR A 32 16.81 -10.02 3.94
C TYR A 32 16.89 -11.54 3.69
N HIS A 33 17.76 -12.30 4.38
CA HIS A 33 17.65 -13.75 4.40
C HIS A 33 16.57 -14.21 5.37
N LYS A 34 16.33 -13.44 6.43
CA LYS A 34 15.24 -13.65 7.38
C LYS A 34 13.93 -12.98 6.97
N SER A 35 13.93 -11.66 6.72
CA SER A 35 12.70 -10.91 6.41
C SER A 35 12.22 -11.12 4.97
N ALA A 36 13.10 -11.56 4.07
CA ALA A 36 12.81 -11.76 2.65
C ALA A 36 12.11 -10.54 1.98
N TYR A 37 12.40 -9.31 2.43
CA TYR A 37 11.72 -8.07 2.01
C TYR A 37 10.21 -7.99 2.35
N SER A 38 9.69 -8.85 3.21
CA SER A 38 8.31 -8.74 3.72
C SER A 38 8.22 -7.61 4.76
N PRO A 39 7.30 -6.63 4.62
CA PRO A 39 7.06 -5.63 5.67
C PRO A 39 6.49 -6.24 6.95
N PHE A 40 5.88 -7.43 6.87
CA PHE A 40 5.29 -8.14 8.00
C PHE A 40 6.35 -8.89 8.82
N ASP A 41 7.49 -9.23 8.20
CA ASP A 41 8.61 -9.96 8.83
C ASP A 41 9.80 -9.04 9.17
N GLY A 42 9.51 -7.75 9.44
CA GLY A 42 10.49 -6.74 9.86
C GLY A 42 11.22 -6.01 8.73
N GLY A 43 10.77 -6.14 7.48
CA GLY A 43 11.33 -5.44 6.33
C GLY A 43 11.08 -3.92 6.35
N ASP A 44 12.04 -3.11 6.81
CA ASP A 44 11.89 -1.64 6.90
C ASP A 44 12.14 -0.84 5.60
N SER A 45 12.55 -1.49 4.51
CA SER A 45 13.00 -0.76 3.32
C SER A 45 11.80 -0.21 2.53
N THR A 46 11.97 0.92 1.83
CA THR A 46 10.93 1.46 0.92
C THR A 46 10.44 0.51 -0.19
N SER A 47 11.14 -0.63 -0.35
CA SER A 47 10.89 -1.69 -1.32
C SER A 47 10.35 -2.97 -0.68
N ALA A 48 10.46 -3.07 0.65
CA ALA A 48 9.81 -4.09 1.45
C ALA A 48 8.36 -3.69 1.64
N ASP A 49 7.54 -4.06 0.66
CA ASP A 49 6.12 -3.80 0.59
C ASP A 49 5.47 -5.04 -0.01
N SER A 50 4.19 -5.26 0.27
CA SER A 50 3.43 -6.28 -0.46
C SER A 50 3.30 -5.92 -1.94
N HIS A 51 3.00 -4.65 -2.26
CA HIS A 51 2.60 -4.26 -3.61
C HIS A 51 3.13 -2.88 -4.00
N LYS A 52 3.44 -2.67 -5.29
CA LYS A 52 3.73 -1.34 -5.87
C LYS A 52 3.06 -1.16 -7.22
N VAL A 53 2.40 -0.02 -7.40
CA VAL A 53 1.81 0.39 -8.68
C VAL A 53 2.90 0.69 -9.70
N ILE A 54 2.80 0.09 -10.89
CA ILE A 54 3.63 0.42 -12.06
C ILE A 54 2.71 1.02 -13.12
N HIS A 55 3.00 2.24 -13.58
CA HIS A 55 2.25 2.90 -14.64
C HIS A 55 3.19 3.69 -15.57
N SER A 56 2.70 4.03 -16.77
CA SER A 56 3.45 4.74 -17.82
C SER A 56 2.90 6.14 -18.11
N ALA A 57 1.67 6.45 -17.68
CA ALA A 57 1.01 7.74 -17.85
C ALA A 57 1.69 8.89 -17.05
N TYR A 58 2.73 9.49 -17.63
CA TYR A 58 3.48 10.63 -17.06
C TYR A 58 3.22 11.98 -17.79
N GLY A 59 2.18 12.06 -18.62
CA GLY A 59 1.81 13.29 -19.33
C GLY A 59 2.92 13.76 -20.28
N SER A 60 3.42 14.98 -20.08
CA SER A 60 4.49 15.58 -20.90
C SER A 60 5.90 15.07 -20.59
N ASN A 61 6.11 14.31 -19.49
CA ASN A 61 7.43 13.78 -19.14
C ASN A 61 7.78 12.51 -19.95
N LYS A 62 8.08 12.70 -21.24
CA LYS A 62 8.42 11.62 -22.17
C LYS A 62 9.58 10.74 -21.69
N PRO A 63 10.72 11.25 -21.17
CA PRO A 63 11.82 10.39 -20.73
C PRO A 63 11.42 9.40 -19.63
N LEU A 64 10.56 9.81 -18.70
CA LEU A 64 10.06 8.93 -17.64
C LEU A 64 9.03 7.92 -18.17
N GLN A 65 8.17 8.33 -19.10
CA GLN A 65 7.25 7.43 -19.80
C GLN A 65 7.99 6.35 -20.62
N ASP A 66 9.04 6.73 -21.37
CA ASP A 66 9.87 5.80 -22.14
C ASP A 66 10.61 4.80 -21.22
N LEU A 67 11.06 5.26 -20.04
CA LEU A 67 11.68 4.39 -19.04
C LEU A 67 10.67 3.43 -18.42
N ALA A 68 9.47 3.91 -18.06
CA ALA A 68 8.41 3.08 -17.50
C ALA A 68 7.90 2.02 -18.48
N ASN A 69 7.72 2.38 -19.77
CA ASN A 69 7.35 1.42 -20.82
C ASN A 69 8.40 0.32 -21.00
N ARG A 70 9.70 0.66 -20.96
CA ARG A 70 10.78 -0.35 -20.98
C ARG A 70 10.75 -1.22 -19.72
N ALA A 71 10.53 -0.63 -18.54
CA ALA A 71 10.42 -1.38 -17.29
C ALA A 71 9.24 -2.36 -17.30
N ILE A 72 8.07 -1.98 -17.85
CA ILE A 72 6.91 -2.87 -18.02
C ILE A 72 7.24 -4.05 -18.95
N GLY A 73 8.04 -3.84 -20.00
CA GLY A 73 8.59 -4.93 -20.81
C GLY A 73 9.45 -5.89 -19.98
N THR A 74 10.38 -5.37 -19.17
CA THR A 74 11.20 -6.18 -18.26
C THR A 74 10.37 -6.92 -17.20
N TRP A 75 9.32 -6.30 -16.65
CA TRP A 75 8.41 -6.96 -15.70
C TRP A 75 7.68 -8.15 -16.33
N LYS A 76 7.18 -7.99 -17.55
CA LYS A 76 6.56 -9.09 -18.32
C LYS A 76 7.56 -10.21 -18.61
N GLN A 77 8.82 -9.88 -18.92
CA GLN A 77 9.90 -10.87 -19.05
C GLN A 77 10.21 -11.56 -17.71
N TRP A 78 10.28 -10.84 -16.61
CA TRP A 78 10.53 -11.40 -15.28
C TRP A 78 9.43 -12.37 -14.81
N ASN A 79 8.17 -12.14 -15.17
CA ASN A 79 7.11 -13.14 -14.96
C ASN A 79 7.44 -14.45 -15.71
N ALA A 80 7.82 -14.35 -16.99
CA ALA A 80 8.16 -15.50 -17.83
C ALA A 80 9.41 -16.24 -17.34
N ASP A 81 10.46 -15.50 -16.94
CA ASP A 81 11.72 -16.06 -16.45
C ASP A 81 11.57 -16.76 -15.09
N SER A 82 10.73 -16.21 -14.20
CA SER A 82 10.53 -16.73 -12.83
C SER A 82 9.45 -17.81 -12.74
N GLY A 83 8.53 -17.88 -13.70
CA GLY A 83 7.33 -18.70 -13.62
C GLY A 83 6.28 -18.20 -12.61
N ALA A 84 6.44 -17.00 -12.06
CA ALA A 84 5.55 -16.40 -11.06
C ALA A 84 4.94 -15.08 -11.56
N GLU A 85 3.75 -14.72 -11.07
CA GLU A 85 3.19 -13.39 -11.33
C GLU A 85 3.85 -12.35 -10.41
N LEU A 86 5.00 -11.83 -10.84
CA LEU A 86 5.68 -10.71 -10.18
C LEU A 86 4.98 -9.38 -10.50
N PHE A 87 4.45 -9.25 -11.72
CA PHE A 87 3.68 -8.11 -12.20
C PHE A 87 2.33 -8.56 -12.77
N SER A 88 1.25 -8.22 -12.07
CA SER A 88 -0.11 -8.36 -12.59
C SER A 88 -0.43 -7.17 -13.50
N HIS A 89 -0.74 -7.45 -14.76
CA HIS A 89 -1.01 -6.45 -15.80
C HIS A 89 -2.48 -6.02 -15.80
N SER A 90 -2.95 -5.56 -14.63
CA SER A 90 -4.35 -5.22 -14.37
C SER A 90 -4.82 -3.91 -15.04
N GLY A 91 -3.89 -3.05 -15.46
CA GLY A 91 -4.15 -1.64 -15.74
C GLY A 91 -4.16 -0.77 -14.48
N TRP A 92 -4.26 0.55 -14.68
CA TRP A 92 -4.36 1.56 -13.61
C TRP A 92 -5.37 2.66 -13.98
N ALA A 93 -6.35 2.91 -13.12
CA ALA A 93 -7.35 3.96 -13.31
C ALA A 93 -7.08 5.16 -12.39
N ARG A 94 -6.78 6.33 -12.96
CA ARG A 94 -6.93 7.61 -12.24
C ARG A 94 -8.33 8.13 -12.46
N TYR A 95 -8.90 8.85 -11.50
CA TYR A 95 -10.24 9.45 -11.63
C TYR A 95 -10.24 10.93 -12.09
N PHE A 96 -10.58 11.20 -13.38
CA PHE A 96 -10.98 12.47 -14.08
C PHE A 96 -11.21 12.21 -15.62
N LEU A 97 -12.45 12.05 -16.16
CA LEU A 97 -12.73 11.46 -17.53
C LEU A 97 -13.70 12.23 -18.46
N ASN A 98 -14.98 11.81 -18.45
CA ASN A 98 -16.13 12.21 -19.27
C ASN A 98 -15.92 12.25 -20.81
N ASN A 99 -15.62 11.10 -21.43
CA ASN A 99 -15.38 10.98 -22.88
C ASN A 99 -15.75 9.58 -23.45
N ASP A 100 -16.73 9.53 -24.34
CA ASP A 100 -17.27 8.28 -24.90
C ASP A 100 -16.27 7.50 -25.79
N ALA A 101 -15.34 8.18 -26.48
CA ALA A 101 -14.32 7.54 -27.30
C ALA A 101 -13.22 6.79 -26.49
N TYR A 102 -13.22 6.94 -25.16
CA TYR A 102 -12.49 6.05 -24.25
C TYR A 102 -13.36 4.88 -23.78
N LEU A 103 -14.69 5.06 -23.64
CA LEU A 103 -15.63 3.98 -23.28
C LEU A 103 -15.66 2.91 -24.37
N ASP A 104 -15.82 3.31 -25.63
CA ASP A 104 -15.92 2.36 -26.75
C ASP A 104 -14.62 1.59 -26.95
N ARG A 105 -13.47 2.27 -26.87
CA ARG A 105 -12.15 1.63 -26.89
C ARG A 105 -11.92 0.68 -25.72
N ALA A 106 -12.48 0.96 -24.54
CA ALA A 106 -12.44 0.06 -23.40
C ALA A 106 -13.33 -1.17 -23.63
N ARG A 107 -14.50 -1.02 -24.26
CA ARG A 107 -15.39 -2.13 -24.66
C ARG A 107 -14.71 -3.03 -25.70
N GLU A 108 -14.21 -2.45 -26.80
CA GLU A 108 -13.48 -3.14 -27.87
C GLU A 108 -12.34 -4.02 -27.35
N LYS A 109 -11.64 -3.55 -26.31
CA LYS A 109 -10.47 -4.21 -25.74
C LYS A 109 -10.76 -5.05 -24.48
N GLY A 110 -12.02 -5.21 -24.08
CA GLY A 110 -12.41 -6.02 -22.92
C GLY A 110 -12.06 -5.42 -21.54
N TRP A 111 -11.80 -4.10 -21.47
CA TRP A 111 -11.50 -3.39 -20.22
C TRP A 111 -12.71 -2.70 -19.58
N TYR A 112 -13.86 -2.66 -20.27
CA TYR A 112 -15.09 -2.05 -19.75
C TYR A 112 -15.72 -2.88 -18.63
N GLY A 113 -16.39 -2.22 -17.68
CA GLY A 113 -17.00 -2.85 -16.49
C GLY A 113 -16.24 -2.47 -15.20
N PRO A 114 -16.14 -3.37 -14.20
CA PRO A 114 -15.49 -3.08 -12.92
C PRO A 114 -14.05 -2.57 -13.04
N ARG A 115 -13.31 -2.96 -14.08
CA ARG A 115 -11.94 -2.46 -14.34
C ARG A 115 -11.87 -0.97 -14.69
N PHE A 116 -12.98 -0.38 -15.13
CA PHE A 116 -13.08 0.98 -15.66
C PHE A 116 -13.83 1.93 -14.72
N ASP A 117 -14.78 1.41 -13.94
CA ASP A 117 -15.49 2.14 -12.87
C ASP A 117 -15.51 1.28 -11.60
N GLN A 118 -14.36 1.17 -10.91
CA GLN A 118 -14.19 0.26 -9.77
C GLN A 118 -15.21 0.51 -8.62
N PHE A 119 -15.72 1.74 -8.48
CA PHE A 119 -16.61 2.14 -7.38
C PHE A 119 -18.08 2.34 -7.82
N ASN A 120 -18.43 1.85 -9.02
CA ASN A 120 -19.75 2.00 -9.66
C ASN A 120 -20.28 3.45 -9.61
N ARG A 121 -19.40 4.44 -9.79
CA ARG A 121 -19.74 5.86 -9.66
C ARG A 121 -20.81 6.28 -10.67
N ARG A 122 -20.78 5.74 -11.90
CA ARG A 122 -21.82 6.03 -12.93
C ARG A 122 -23.21 5.60 -12.47
N GLU A 123 -23.34 4.38 -11.94
CA GLU A 123 -24.62 3.84 -11.46
C GLU A 123 -25.17 4.64 -10.27
N ARG A 124 -24.26 5.23 -9.48
CA ARG A 124 -24.54 6.10 -8.34
C ARG A 124 -24.81 7.56 -8.73
N GLY A 125 -24.80 7.91 -10.02
CA GLY A 125 -24.95 9.28 -10.50
C GLY A 125 -23.78 10.22 -10.16
N LEU A 126 -22.64 9.66 -9.76
CA LEU A 126 -21.43 10.38 -9.38
C LEU A 126 -20.53 10.60 -10.61
N PRO A 127 -19.76 11.71 -10.66
CA PRO A 127 -18.84 11.96 -11.77
C PRO A 127 -17.82 10.83 -11.89
N LEU A 128 -17.49 10.53 -13.16
CA LEU A 128 -16.63 9.43 -13.53
C LEU A 128 -15.60 9.81 -14.61
N ASP A 129 -14.57 8.98 -14.64
CA ASP A 129 -13.26 9.39 -14.16
C ASP A 129 -12.32 8.17 -14.34
N GLY A 130 -11.18 8.13 -15.04
CA GLY A 130 -10.32 9.10 -15.74
C GLY A 130 -9.30 8.45 -16.68
N VAL A 131 -8.02 8.85 -16.59
CA VAL A 131 -6.99 8.24 -17.44
C VAL A 131 -6.80 6.80 -17.01
N PHE A 132 -7.29 5.88 -17.82
CA PHE A 132 -7.03 4.46 -17.72
C PHE A 132 -5.75 4.12 -18.49
N ASP A 133 -4.67 3.82 -17.76
CA ASP A 133 -3.44 3.28 -18.33
C ASP A 133 -3.56 1.76 -18.43
N ALA A 134 -3.95 1.27 -19.62
CA ALA A 134 -4.10 -0.15 -19.90
C ALA A 134 -2.76 -0.93 -19.98
N ASN A 135 -1.60 -0.25 -19.87
CA ASN A 135 -0.28 -0.90 -19.80
C ASN A 135 0.25 -1.00 -18.36
N ALA A 136 -0.43 -0.37 -17.41
CA ALA A 136 -0.08 -0.34 -16.00
C ALA A 136 -0.51 -1.61 -15.26
N GLY A 137 -0.24 -1.67 -13.96
CA GLY A 137 -0.65 -2.76 -13.09
C GLY A 137 0.02 -2.72 -11.73
N MET A 138 0.09 -3.87 -11.06
CA MET A 138 0.63 -4.01 -9.72
C MET A 138 1.78 -5.02 -9.69
N VAL A 139 2.89 -4.68 -9.02
CA VAL A 139 4.00 -5.60 -8.75
C VAL A 139 3.90 -6.14 -7.33
N GLN A 140 4.03 -7.46 -7.15
CA GLN A 140 4.30 -8.11 -5.86
C GLN A 140 5.72 -7.72 -5.42
N ALA A 141 5.84 -6.73 -4.53
CA ALA A 141 7.09 -5.97 -4.39
C ALA A 141 8.15 -6.70 -3.56
N ASP A 142 7.76 -7.40 -2.50
CA ASP A 142 8.64 -8.28 -1.74
C ASP A 142 9.11 -9.45 -2.62
N LEU A 143 8.21 -10.09 -3.37
CA LEU A 143 8.50 -11.21 -4.26
C LEU A 143 9.42 -10.80 -5.42
N ALA A 144 9.20 -9.61 -6.01
CA ALA A 144 10.12 -9.02 -6.98
C ALA A 144 11.50 -8.73 -6.39
N CYS A 145 11.60 -8.28 -5.13
CA CYS A 145 12.87 -8.09 -4.45
C CYS A 145 13.57 -9.42 -4.13
N LYS A 146 12.83 -10.46 -3.70
CA LYS A 146 13.33 -11.84 -3.55
C LYS A 146 13.89 -12.36 -4.87
N TYR A 147 13.17 -12.18 -5.98
CA TYR A 147 13.62 -12.60 -7.30
C TYR A 147 14.87 -11.83 -7.77
N ALA A 148 14.92 -10.52 -7.59
CA ALA A 148 16.11 -9.72 -7.89
C ALA A 148 17.33 -10.15 -7.06
N LEU A 149 17.13 -10.47 -5.77
CA LEU A 149 18.18 -11.00 -4.90
C LEU A 149 18.64 -12.40 -5.36
N GLN A 150 17.71 -13.27 -5.76
CA GLN A 150 18.01 -14.58 -6.33
C GLN A 150 18.86 -14.45 -7.60
N LEU A 151 18.48 -13.58 -8.55
CA LEU A 151 19.27 -13.32 -9.76
C LEU A 151 20.68 -12.82 -9.44
N ALA A 152 20.84 -11.90 -8.48
CA ALA A 152 22.16 -11.42 -8.05
C ALA A 152 23.01 -12.55 -7.44
N LYS A 153 22.43 -13.37 -6.54
CA LYS A 153 23.13 -14.51 -5.93
C LYS A 153 23.50 -15.59 -6.97
N SER A 154 22.59 -15.93 -7.88
CA SER A 154 22.82 -16.91 -8.95
C SER A 154 23.89 -16.47 -9.95
N GLY A 155 24.05 -15.15 -10.17
CA GLY A 155 25.17 -14.61 -10.95
C GLY A 155 26.51 -14.55 -10.20
N GLY A 156 26.53 -14.87 -8.90
CA GLY A 156 27.74 -14.92 -8.06
C GLY A 156 27.98 -13.72 -7.15
N ALA A 157 26.97 -12.90 -6.82
CA ALA A 157 27.11 -11.89 -5.77
C ALA A 157 27.03 -12.50 -4.37
N THR A 158 27.93 -12.06 -3.48
CA THR A 158 27.90 -12.38 -2.04
C THR A 158 26.96 -11.42 -1.31
N THR A 159 26.23 -11.90 -0.32
CA THR A 159 25.28 -11.11 0.48
C THR A 159 25.67 -11.12 1.95
N ILE A 160 25.82 -9.94 2.55
CA ILE A 160 26.30 -9.73 3.91
C ILE A 160 25.28 -8.83 4.61
N PHE A 161 24.34 -9.47 5.30
CA PHE A 161 23.12 -8.85 5.79
C PHE A 161 23.02 -8.95 7.32
N GLY A 162 22.37 -7.97 7.94
CA GLY A 162 22.04 -7.97 9.38
C GLY A 162 22.79 -6.90 10.21
N PRO A 163 22.25 -6.55 11.39
CA PRO A 163 22.74 -5.45 12.21
C PRO A 163 24.12 -5.78 12.78
N GLY A 164 25.13 -5.00 12.42
CA GLY A 164 26.54 -5.35 12.64
C GLY A 164 27.26 -5.60 11.31
N GLN A 165 27.27 -6.85 10.85
CA GLN A 165 28.06 -7.30 9.70
C GLN A 165 27.66 -6.67 8.35
N GLY A 166 26.38 -6.31 8.15
CA GLY A 166 25.91 -5.63 6.95
C GLY A 166 25.74 -4.12 7.11
N GLU A 167 25.89 -3.60 8.33
CA GLU A 167 25.71 -2.18 8.67
C GLU A 167 27.04 -1.43 8.51
N SER A 168 27.19 -0.65 7.43
CA SER A 168 28.39 0.18 7.20
C SER A 168 28.46 1.37 8.17
N THR A 169 29.64 1.58 8.77
CA THR A 169 29.95 2.72 9.63
C THR A 169 30.77 3.81 8.94
N GLY A 170 31.28 3.56 7.72
CA GLY A 170 32.02 4.57 6.95
C GLY A 170 32.88 4.01 5.83
N PHE A 171 33.40 4.89 4.99
CA PHE A 171 34.34 4.55 3.93
C PHE A 171 35.75 4.36 4.44
N ILE A 172 36.48 3.41 3.84
CA ILE A 172 37.92 3.32 3.96
C ILE A 172 38.54 4.13 2.83
N ARG A 173 39.42 5.07 3.16
CA ARG A 173 40.14 5.94 2.22
C ARG A 173 41.59 5.50 2.12
N ALA A 174 42.24 5.76 0.97
CA ALA A 174 43.65 5.46 0.79
C ALA A 174 44.53 6.46 1.57
N GLU A 175 45.59 5.96 2.22
CA GLU A 175 46.41 6.74 3.17
C GLU A 175 46.97 8.05 2.60
N ASN A 176 47.37 8.04 1.32
CA ASN A 176 47.94 9.20 0.63
C ASN A 176 46.99 9.82 -0.41
N GLU A 177 45.75 9.33 -0.51
CA GLU A 177 44.73 9.85 -1.44
C GLU A 177 43.38 9.97 -0.69
N PRO A 178 43.17 11.02 0.13
CA PRO A 178 41.99 11.12 0.99
C PRO A 178 40.67 11.12 0.20
N ASN A 179 40.67 11.59 -1.05
CA ASN A 179 39.50 11.58 -1.92
C ASN A 179 39.16 10.19 -2.49
N ARG A 180 40.09 9.23 -2.42
CA ARG A 180 39.94 7.88 -3.00
C ARG A 180 39.40 6.90 -1.96
N VAL A 181 38.13 6.52 -2.11
CA VAL A 181 37.52 5.41 -1.37
C VAL A 181 38.00 4.08 -1.95
N ILE A 182 38.40 3.17 -1.08
CA ILE A 182 38.94 1.83 -1.40
C ILE A 182 38.26 0.71 -0.60
N GLY A 183 37.12 0.99 0.03
CA GLY A 183 36.38 0.03 0.83
C GLY A 183 35.35 0.64 1.78
N ILE A 184 34.74 -0.22 2.58
CA ILE A 184 33.84 0.15 3.69
C ILE A 184 34.29 -0.55 4.98
N LYS A 185 33.98 0.07 6.12
CA LYS A 185 34.06 -0.55 7.44
C LYS A 185 32.65 -0.86 7.93
N THR A 186 32.44 -2.06 8.46
CA THR A 186 31.17 -2.51 9.05
C THR A 186 31.18 -2.38 10.56
N LYS A 187 29.98 -2.38 11.16
CA LYS A 187 29.78 -2.14 12.60
C LYS A 187 30.26 -3.29 13.48
N ASP A 188 30.45 -4.48 12.92
CA ASP A 188 31.20 -5.57 13.56
C ASP A 188 32.73 -5.36 13.56
N GLY A 189 33.20 -4.21 13.06
CA GLY A 189 34.59 -3.78 13.06
C GLY A 189 35.40 -4.21 11.83
N LYS A 190 34.84 -5.04 10.94
CA LYS A 190 35.58 -5.57 9.78
C LYS A 190 35.78 -4.54 8.69
N GLU A 191 36.86 -4.71 7.94
CA GLU A 191 37.16 -3.95 6.75
C GLU A 191 36.92 -4.77 5.49
N HIS A 192 36.28 -4.13 4.51
CA HIS A 192 35.96 -4.72 3.22
C HIS A 192 36.55 -3.82 2.13
N ARG A 193 37.58 -4.31 1.41
CA ARG A 193 38.33 -3.54 0.38
C ARG A 193 37.81 -3.83 -1.04
N ALA A 194 37.66 -2.80 -1.88
CA ALA A 194 37.22 -2.91 -3.27
C ALA A 194 37.59 -1.68 -4.10
N ASP A 195 37.65 -1.86 -5.42
CA ASP A 195 37.95 -0.81 -6.41
C ASP A 195 36.85 0.26 -6.50
N TYR A 196 35.61 -0.14 -6.20
CA TYR A 196 34.42 0.71 -6.23
C TYR A 196 33.46 0.39 -5.08
N VAL A 197 32.94 1.44 -4.45
CA VAL A 197 31.86 1.39 -3.47
C VAL A 197 30.66 2.16 -4.03
N MET A 198 29.50 1.50 -4.06
CA MET A 198 28.23 2.04 -4.51
C MET A 198 27.29 2.20 -3.31
N VAL A 199 26.66 3.37 -3.19
CA VAL A 199 25.68 3.63 -2.13
C VAL A 199 24.29 3.66 -2.74
N ALA A 200 23.48 2.66 -2.39
CA ALA A 200 22.07 2.57 -2.78
C ALA A 200 21.14 2.50 -1.55
N ALA A 201 21.55 3.09 -0.42
CA ALA A 201 20.88 3.05 0.89
C ALA A 201 19.58 3.88 1.00
N GLY A 202 18.96 4.23 -0.14
CA GLY A 202 17.69 4.95 -0.23
C GLY A 202 17.64 6.23 0.62
N PRO A 203 16.68 6.36 1.55
CA PRO A 203 16.55 7.57 2.38
C PRO A 203 17.74 7.79 3.35
N HIS A 204 18.53 6.76 3.64
CA HIS A 204 19.76 6.89 4.46
C HIS A 204 20.98 7.34 3.65
N THR A 205 20.90 7.41 2.32
CA THR A 205 22.03 7.80 1.45
C THR A 205 22.70 9.12 1.89
N PRO A 206 21.98 10.20 2.28
CA PRO A 206 22.61 11.44 2.75
C PRO A 206 23.37 11.33 4.09
N GLN A 207 23.17 10.26 4.87
CA GLN A 207 24.00 9.98 6.05
C GLN A 207 25.36 9.36 5.66
N ILE A 208 25.39 8.64 4.55
CA ILE A 208 26.56 7.89 4.07
C ILE A 208 27.39 8.73 3.09
N VAL A 209 26.72 9.60 2.32
CA VAL A 209 27.32 10.55 1.38
C VAL A 209 26.81 11.96 1.73
N PRO A 210 27.45 12.67 2.68
CA PRO A 210 27.02 13.98 3.15
C PRO A 210 26.91 15.06 2.07
N GLU A 211 27.64 14.91 0.97
CA GLU A 211 27.60 15.79 -0.20
C GLU A 211 26.22 15.80 -0.90
N LEU A 212 25.35 14.81 -0.62
CA LEU A 212 23.98 14.74 -1.13
C LEU A 212 22.95 15.45 -0.23
N GLN A 213 23.32 15.91 0.96
CA GLN A 213 22.40 16.57 1.90
C GLN A 213 21.67 17.81 1.30
N PRO A 214 22.30 18.66 0.45
CA PRO A 214 21.60 19.77 -0.21
C PRO A 214 20.63 19.35 -1.33
N PHE A 215 20.69 18.10 -1.80
CA PHE A 215 19.98 17.63 -3.00
C PHE A 215 18.89 16.59 -2.73
N VAL A 216 18.96 15.90 -1.57
CA VAL A 216 18.13 14.73 -1.28
C VAL A 216 17.57 14.79 0.15
N THR A 217 16.26 15.01 0.25
CA THR A 217 15.52 14.99 1.53
C THR A 217 14.72 13.69 1.65
N ALA A 218 15.01 12.87 2.67
CA ALA A 218 14.16 11.72 2.98
C ALA A 218 12.77 12.18 3.43
N THR A 219 11.73 11.51 2.94
CA THR A 219 10.34 11.85 3.25
C THR A 219 9.50 10.59 3.34
N ALA A 220 8.67 10.49 4.39
CA ALA A 220 7.79 9.35 4.66
C ALA A 220 6.38 9.57 4.09
N GLY A 221 5.80 8.51 3.53
CA GLY A 221 4.39 8.42 3.17
C GLY A 221 3.70 7.33 3.99
N ASN A 222 2.37 7.26 3.96
CA ASN A 222 1.59 6.34 4.79
C ASN A 222 0.96 5.23 3.93
N PHE A 223 0.89 4.02 4.51
CA PHE A 223 0.22 2.85 3.93
C PHE A 223 -0.72 2.26 4.96
N ILE A 224 -1.95 1.95 4.54
CA ILE A 224 -3.00 1.37 5.36
C ILE A 224 -3.45 0.07 4.70
N PHE A 225 -3.16 -1.03 5.36
CA PHE A 225 -3.58 -2.36 4.94
C PHE A 225 -5.04 -2.59 5.33
N VAL A 226 -5.92 -2.63 4.34
CA VAL A 226 -7.34 -2.97 4.54
C VAL A 226 -7.49 -4.47 4.33
N LYS A 227 -7.93 -5.20 5.37
CA LYS A 227 -8.22 -6.63 5.27
C LYS A 227 -9.58 -6.83 4.61
N VAL A 228 -9.58 -7.21 3.34
CA VAL A 228 -10.82 -7.58 2.61
C VAL A 228 -11.40 -8.88 3.19
N PRO A 229 -12.70 -8.93 3.53
CA PRO A 229 -13.39 -10.16 3.95
C PRO A 229 -13.27 -11.28 2.90
N GLU A 230 -13.16 -12.54 3.33
CA GLU A 230 -12.95 -13.72 2.47
C GLU A 230 -13.94 -13.77 1.30
N HIS A 231 -15.24 -13.64 1.60
CA HIS A 231 -16.32 -13.68 0.63
C HIS A 231 -16.31 -12.53 -0.39
N LEU A 232 -15.57 -11.44 -0.14
CA LEU A 232 -15.42 -10.30 -1.04
C LEU A 232 -14.11 -10.32 -1.84
N ARG A 233 -13.15 -11.22 -1.56
CA ARG A 233 -11.83 -11.20 -2.22
C ARG A 233 -11.92 -11.21 -3.74
N HIS A 234 -12.79 -12.04 -4.31
CA HIS A 234 -13.04 -12.12 -5.76
C HIS A 234 -13.42 -10.78 -6.40
N ARG A 235 -14.03 -9.84 -5.66
CA ARG A 235 -14.36 -8.50 -6.13
C ARG A 235 -13.14 -7.57 -6.15
N TYR A 236 -12.14 -7.84 -5.32
CA TYR A 236 -10.98 -6.98 -5.05
C TYR A 236 -9.64 -7.56 -5.56
N GLU A 237 -9.66 -8.70 -6.24
CA GLU A 237 -8.53 -9.22 -7.02
C GLU A 237 -8.13 -8.20 -8.09
N ALA A 238 -6.82 -8.08 -8.38
CA ALA A 238 -6.31 -7.05 -9.30
C ALA A 238 -6.95 -7.11 -10.70
N ASP A 239 -7.29 -8.31 -11.17
CA ASP A 239 -7.98 -8.56 -12.44
C ASP A 239 -9.47 -8.18 -12.45
N VAL A 240 -10.07 -7.85 -11.31
CA VAL A 240 -11.44 -7.31 -11.23
C VAL A 240 -11.41 -5.84 -10.80
N PHE A 241 -10.51 -5.52 -9.88
CA PHE A 241 -10.35 -4.24 -9.21
C PHE A 241 -8.92 -3.69 -9.41
N PRO A 242 -8.59 -3.21 -10.62
CA PRO A 242 -7.24 -2.75 -10.91
C PRO A 242 -6.86 -1.58 -10.01
N SER A 243 -5.54 -1.39 -9.85
CA SER A 243 -5.01 -0.29 -9.05
C SER A 243 -5.61 1.04 -9.49
N TRP A 244 -5.92 1.90 -8.52
CA TRP A 244 -6.57 3.18 -8.77
C TRP A 244 -5.86 4.35 -8.11
N ALA A 245 -6.25 5.58 -8.45
CA ALA A 245 -5.77 6.81 -7.81
C ALA A 245 -6.87 7.88 -7.69
N TRP A 246 -7.14 8.30 -6.45
CA TRP A 246 -8.14 9.27 -6.03
C TRP A 246 -7.51 10.60 -5.59
N ASN A 247 -8.18 11.72 -5.85
CA ASN A 247 -7.76 13.10 -5.53
C ASN A 247 -6.29 13.46 -5.89
N TYR A 248 -5.72 12.80 -6.90
CA TYR A 248 -4.29 12.91 -7.24
C TYR A 248 -3.90 14.26 -7.90
N SER A 249 -4.86 15.17 -8.10
CA SER A 249 -4.68 16.51 -8.71
C SER A 249 -4.84 17.66 -7.72
N GLY A 250 -5.32 17.40 -6.50
CA GLY A 250 -5.80 18.45 -5.62
C GLY A 250 -4.68 19.26 -4.97
N ASN A 251 -4.80 20.58 -5.00
CA ASN A 251 -4.12 21.50 -4.07
C ASN A 251 -4.70 21.40 -2.63
N SER A 252 -5.30 20.27 -2.26
CA SER A 252 -5.88 20.06 -0.93
C SER A 252 -4.83 19.46 -0.01
N GLU A 253 -4.72 19.99 1.21
CA GLU A 253 -3.78 19.52 2.24
C GLU A 253 -4.03 18.04 2.63
N SER A 254 -5.24 17.55 2.34
CA SER A 254 -5.71 16.16 2.42
C SER A 254 -5.02 15.18 1.45
N GLY A 255 -4.46 15.64 0.33
CA GLY A 255 -3.76 14.75 -0.60
C GLY A 255 -4.64 13.68 -1.27
N GLY A 256 -4.00 12.63 -1.78
CA GLY A 256 -4.63 11.57 -2.58
C GLY A 256 -4.54 10.16 -1.99
N LEU A 257 -5.31 9.23 -2.54
CA LEU A 257 -5.29 7.81 -2.17
C LEU A 257 -4.97 6.94 -3.38
N THR A 258 -4.29 5.81 -3.20
CA THR A 258 -4.08 4.81 -4.28
C THR A 258 -4.37 3.38 -3.82
N GLY A 259 -4.78 2.53 -4.76
CA GLY A 259 -5.45 1.25 -4.51
C GLY A 259 -4.68 0.12 -3.82
N LEU A 260 -5.49 -0.83 -3.32
CA LEU A 260 -5.21 -1.87 -2.32
C LEU A 260 -3.78 -2.48 -2.38
N PRO A 261 -3.01 -2.46 -1.28
CA PRO A 261 -3.29 -1.81 0.01
C PRO A 261 -3.38 -0.29 -0.12
N ILE A 262 -4.26 0.35 0.65
CA ILE A 262 -4.55 1.78 0.45
C ILE A 262 -3.34 2.62 0.88
N SER A 263 -2.67 3.26 -0.07
CA SER A 263 -1.62 4.25 0.21
C SER A 263 -2.22 5.65 0.29
N TYR A 264 -1.82 6.41 1.30
CA TYR A 264 -2.23 7.79 1.51
C TYR A 264 -1.09 8.76 1.20
N ARG A 265 -1.40 9.79 0.41
CA ARG A 265 -0.46 10.64 -0.31
C ARG A 265 -0.76 12.13 -0.09
N SER A 266 -0.58 12.56 1.16
CA SER A 266 -0.51 13.95 1.61
C SER A 266 0.85 14.61 1.27
N PRO A 267 1.09 15.87 1.67
CA PRO A 267 2.44 16.34 1.96
C PRO A 267 3.18 15.28 2.79
N LYS A 268 4.39 14.92 2.33
CA LYS A 268 5.16 13.84 2.95
C LYS A 268 5.89 14.35 4.19
N TRP A 269 5.99 13.50 5.20
CA TRP A 269 6.55 13.86 6.49
C TRP A 269 8.08 13.80 6.47
N THR A 270 8.75 14.81 7.03
CA THR A 270 10.17 14.76 7.37
C THR A 270 10.34 14.32 8.82
N ASN A 271 11.47 13.69 9.14
CA ASN A 271 11.87 13.38 10.50
C ASN A 271 13.30 13.92 10.69
N PRO A 272 13.43 15.18 11.14
CA PRO A 272 14.72 15.87 11.19
C PRO A 272 15.59 15.34 12.33
N VAL A 273 16.84 15.02 12.00
CA VAL A 273 17.90 14.61 12.92
C VAL A 273 19.17 15.41 12.65
N ALA A 274 20.05 15.51 13.64
CA ALA A 274 21.37 16.11 13.45
C ALA A 274 22.21 15.26 12.48
N SER A 275 22.85 15.90 11.50
CA SER A 275 23.85 15.28 10.64
C SER A 275 25.09 14.90 11.46
N THR A 276 25.63 13.71 11.26
CA THR A 276 26.84 13.23 11.97
C THR A 276 28.14 13.78 11.39
N SER A 277 28.06 14.55 10.29
CA SER A 277 29.20 14.97 9.47
C SER A 277 29.24 16.48 9.17
N GLN A 278 28.16 17.21 9.45
CA GLN A 278 28.02 18.64 9.17
C GLN A 278 27.11 19.28 10.24
N GLU A 279 27.23 20.58 10.48
CA GLU A 279 26.31 21.35 11.34
C GLU A 279 24.99 21.64 10.61
N ALA A 280 24.27 20.58 10.22
CA ALA A 280 23.04 20.64 9.45
C ALA A 280 22.00 19.63 9.97
N LEU A 281 20.72 19.95 9.76
CA LEU A 281 19.63 18.98 9.91
C LEU A 281 19.45 18.20 8.62
N ILE A 282 19.31 16.88 8.75
CA ILE A 282 18.92 15.97 7.67
C ILE A 282 17.63 15.26 8.05
N SER A 283 16.86 14.79 7.07
CA SER A 283 15.70 13.94 7.31
C SER A 283 16.10 12.48 7.09
N ILE A 284 15.69 11.58 7.99
CA ILE A 284 15.86 10.11 7.87
C ILE A 284 14.54 9.42 8.27
N PRO A 285 14.26 8.18 7.84
CA PRO A 285 13.07 7.46 8.30
C PRO A 285 13.05 7.33 9.83
N ALA A 286 11.89 7.59 10.45
CA ALA A 286 11.68 7.28 11.85
C ALA A 286 11.61 5.77 12.06
N THR A 287 12.21 5.28 13.13
CA THR A 287 12.12 3.90 13.58
C THR A 287 10.73 3.55 14.10
N ILE A 288 10.41 2.25 14.20
CA ILE A 288 9.13 1.78 14.75
C ILE A 288 9.00 2.20 16.21
N GLU A 289 10.11 2.19 16.96
CA GLU A 289 10.21 2.62 18.34
C GLU A 289 9.93 4.13 18.50
N GLU A 290 10.49 4.98 17.63
CA GLU A 290 10.19 6.41 17.62
C GLU A 290 8.71 6.68 17.30
N ILE A 291 8.13 5.96 16.33
CA ILE A 291 6.71 6.09 15.98
C ILE A 291 5.82 5.64 17.15
N ALA A 292 6.14 4.50 17.77
CA ALA A 292 5.41 3.97 18.93
C ALA A 292 5.50 4.92 20.14
N SER A 293 6.68 5.51 20.40
CA SER A 293 6.88 6.49 21.49
C SER A 293 6.02 7.75 21.36
N ARG A 294 5.59 8.09 20.13
CA ARG A 294 4.69 9.21 19.82
C ARG A 294 3.21 8.82 19.82
N GLY A 295 2.88 7.57 20.14
CA GLY A 295 1.51 7.03 20.14
C GLY A 295 1.02 6.51 18.79
N GLY A 296 1.87 6.48 17.75
CA GLY A 296 1.54 5.94 16.44
C GLY A 296 1.84 6.89 15.26
N PRO A 297 1.41 6.52 14.04
CA PRO A 297 1.52 7.36 12.84
C PRO A 297 0.55 8.57 12.90
N PRO A 298 0.71 9.57 12.00
CA PRO A 298 -0.22 10.69 11.90
C PRO A 298 -1.68 10.27 11.70
N LEU A 299 -2.62 11.00 12.32
CA LEU A 299 -4.04 10.66 12.33
C LEU A 299 -4.78 10.92 11.01
N SER A 300 -4.48 12.02 10.30
CA SER A 300 -5.19 12.38 9.07
C SER A 300 -5.18 11.31 7.97
N PRO A 301 -4.06 10.58 7.69
CA PRO A 301 -4.09 9.40 6.81
C PRO A 301 -5.19 8.38 7.13
N LEU A 302 -5.45 8.14 8.42
CA LEU A 302 -6.43 7.17 8.89
C LEU A 302 -7.85 7.70 8.74
N GLU A 303 -8.10 8.95 9.14
CA GLU A 303 -9.42 9.59 9.04
C GLU A 303 -9.88 9.71 7.58
N GLU A 304 -8.98 10.10 6.68
CA GLU A 304 -9.29 10.22 5.25
C GLU A 304 -9.47 8.87 4.56
N THR A 305 -8.68 7.87 4.94
CA THR A 305 -8.87 6.50 4.45
C THR A 305 -10.19 5.91 4.95
N LYS A 306 -10.57 6.14 6.22
CA LYS A 306 -11.90 5.78 6.75
C LYS A 306 -13.03 6.46 5.97
N ALA A 307 -12.92 7.77 5.73
CA ALA A 307 -13.92 8.54 5.00
C ALA A 307 -14.10 8.02 3.56
N PHE A 308 -12.97 7.75 2.89
CA PHE A 308 -12.96 7.19 1.54
C PHE A 308 -13.57 5.79 1.47
N ILE A 309 -13.18 4.89 2.37
CA ILE A 309 -13.72 3.52 2.45
C ILE A 309 -15.25 3.59 2.64
N LYS A 310 -15.73 4.47 3.52
CA LYS A 310 -17.16 4.66 3.77
C LYS A 310 -17.96 5.13 2.54
N GLU A 311 -17.37 5.97 1.68
CA GLU A 311 -18.04 6.41 0.43
C GLU A 311 -17.92 5.37 -0.70
N ASN A 312 -16.74 4.79 -0.89
CA ASN A 312 -16.39 4.10 -2.14
C ASN A 312 -16.24 2.57 -1.99
N LEU A 313 -16.08 2.08 -0.76
CA LEU A 313 -15.95 0.65 -0.43
C LEU A 313 -16.92 0.23 0.72
N PRO A 314 -18.21 0.64 0.70
CA PRO A 314 -19.10 0.49 1.85
C PRO A 314 -19.38 -0.98 2.25
N ASP A 315 -19.22 -1.92 1.33
CA ASP A 315 -19.31 -3.37 1.59
C ASP A 315 -18.10 -3.94 2.35
N THR A 316 -16.97 -3.22 2.38
CA THR A 316 -15.84 -3.55 3.25
C THR A 316 -16.00 -3.02 4.68
N VAL A 317 -17.03 -2.19 4.92
CA VAL A 317 -17.41 -1.73 6.26
C VAL A 317 -18.50 -2.67 6.79
N ASP A 318 -18.38 -3.08 8.05
CA ASP A 318 -19.25 -4.08 8.66
C ASP A 318 -20.73 -3.65 8.76
N LEU A 319 -21.50 -3.94 7.71
CA LEU A 319 -22.96 -3.94 7.69
C LEU A 319 -23.51 -5.27 8.23
N GLN A 320 -23.00 -5.67 9.39
CA GLN A 320 -23.26 -6.98 9.98
C GLN A 320 -24.53 -7.01 10.84
N PHE A 321 -25.13 -8.18 10.92
CA PHE A 321 -26.14 -8.48 11.93
C PHE A 321 -25.56 -8.35 13.36
N VAL A 322 -26.46 -8.21 14.32
CA VAL A 322 -26.21 -8.48 15.74
C VAL A 322 -27.19 -9.58 16.15
N VAL A 323 -26.64 -10.76 16.44
CA VAL A 323 -27.36 -11.99 16.81
C VAL A 323 -26.65 -12.56 18.04
N ASP A 324 -27.05 -12.09 19.22
CA ASP A 324 -26.42 -12.47 20.49
C ASP A 324 -27.32 -12.20 21.70
N ARG A 325 -26.95 -12.76 22.85
CA ARG A 325 -27.51 -12.42 24.17
C ARG A 325 -27.18 -10.97 24.52
N VAL A 326 -28.15 -10.24 25.07
CA VAL A 326 -27.93 -8.85 25.53
C VAL A 326 -27.16 -8.88 26.85
N PRO A 327 -25.96 -8.27 26.95
CA PRO A 327 -25.20 -8.26 28.19
C PRO A 327 -26.00 -7.66 29.35
N SER A 328 -25.83 -8.24 30.54
CA SER A 328 -26.51 -7.83 31.77
C SER A 328 -28.05 -7.89 31.74
N THR A 329 -28.67 -8.49 30.70
CA THR A 329 -30.12 -8.68 30.60
C THR A 329 -30.43 -10.15 30.34
N GLU A 330 -30.67 -10.90 31.41
CA GLU A 330 -30.92 -12.35 31.32
C GLU A 330 -32.21 -12.65 30.52
N GLY A 331 -32.19 -13.75 29.77
CA GLY A 331 -33.32 -14.20 28.94
C GLY A 331 -33.51 -13.43 27.63
N VAL A 332 -32.77 -12.35 27.37
CA VAL A 332 -32.93 -11.54 26.15
C VAL A 332 -31.83 -11.85 25.11
N ILE A 333 -32.26 -12.20 23.91
CA ILE A 333 -31.42 -12.26 22.69
C ILE A 333 -31.90 -11.19 21.73
N VAL A 334 -30.97 -10.50 21.09
CA VAL A 334 -31.25 -9.56 20.00
C VAL A 334 -30.94 -10.23 18.66
N VAL A 335 -31.80 -9.99 17.67
CA VAL A 335 -31.60 -10.41 16.27
C VAL A 335 -31.90 -9.21 15.39
N THR A 336 -30.87 -8.43 15.06
CA THR A 336 -31.00 -7.12 14.39
C THR A 336 -29.79 -6.81 13.50
N GLY A 337 -29.61 -5.57 13.07
CA GLY A 337 -28.46 -5.14 12.25
C GLY A 337 -28.55 -5.53 10.77
N GLY A 338 -29.69 -6.07 10.33
CA GLY A 338 -29.84 -6.64 8.99
C GLY A 338 -29.71 -5.67 7.80
N SER A 339 -29.53 -4.36 8.03
CA SER A 339 -28.98 -3.37 7.08
C SER A 339 -29.53 -3.42 5.63
N GLY A 340 -30.83 -3.65 5.45
CA GLY A 340 -31.46 -3.77 4.11
C GLY A 340 -31.21 -5.11 3.40
N HIS A 341 -30.63 -6.10 4.07
CA HIS A 341 -30.32 -7.43 3.56
C HIS A 341 -31.00 -8.58 4.32
N GLY A 342 -31.54 -8.34 5.52
CA GLY A 342 -32.13 -9.36 6.39
C GLY A 342 -33.14 -10.32 5.74
N PHE A 343 -33.95 -9.85 4.79
CA PHE A 343 -34.97 -10.69 4.16
C PHE A 343 -34.39 -11.84 3.33
N LYS A 344 -33.24 -11.67 2.68
CA LYS A 344 -32.66 -12.70 1.79
C LYS A 344 -32.11 -13.92 2.56
N VAL A 345 -31.80 -13.73 3.85
CA VAL A 345 -31.29 -14.78 4.76
C VAL A 345 -32.38 -15.34 5.67
N LEU A 346 -33.64 -14.91 5.52
CA LEU A 346 -34.77 -15.34 6.34
C LEU A 346 -34.88 -16.87 6.53
N PRO A 347 -34.66 -17.73 5.51
CA PRO A 347 -34.78 -19.17 5.68
C PRO A 347 -33.72 -19.81 6.59
N VAL A 348 -32.55 -19.17 6.76
CA VAL A 348 -31.39 -19.75 7.48
C VAL A 348 -31.01 -18.98 8.74
N LEU A 349 -31.45 -17.72 8.91
CA LEU A 349 -31.06 -16.87 10.03
C LEU A 349 -31.41 -17.49 11.41
N GLY A 350 -32.48 -18.29 11.48
CA GLY A 350 -32.92 -18.96 12.70
C GLY A 350 -31.95 -20.01 13.23
N GLU A 351 -31.14 -20.65 12.37
CA GLU A 351 -30.15 -21.67 12.76
C GLU A 351 -29.10 -21.05 13.71
N TYR A 352 -28.58 -19.88 13.34
CA TYR A 352 -27.59 -19.15 14.13
C TYR A 352 -28.15 -18.58 15.45
N VAL A 353 -29.46 -18.28 15.50
CA VAL A 353 -30.14 -17.88 16.75
C VAL A 353 -30.19 -19.08 17.72
N VAL A 354 -30.43 -20.29 17.21
CA VAL A 354 -30.40 -21.53 18.00
C VAL A 354 -28.98 -21.83 18.47
N ASP A 355 -27.97 -21.65 17.63
CA ASP A 355 -26.57 -21.85 18.03
C ASP A 355 -26.14 -20.90 19.18
N VAL A 356 -26.58 -19.63 19.17
CA VAL A 356 -26.39 -18.68 20.29
C VAL A 356 -27.14 -19.09 21.56
N LEU A 357 -28.35 -19.65 21.42
CA LEU A 357 -29.11 -20.19 22.54
C LEU A 357 -28.39 -21.38 23.20
N GLU A 358 -27.91 -22.32 22.38
CA GLU A 358 -27.23 -23.55 22.81
C GLU A 358 -25.76 -23.33 23.22
N GLY A 359 -25.22 -22.11 23.05
CA GLY A 359 -23.84 -21.77 23.40
C GLY A 359 -22.80 -22.33 22.42
N LYS A 360 -23.22 -22.68 21.19
CA LYS A 360 -22.34 -23.15 20.13
C LYS A 360 -21.56 -21.99 19.50
N SER A 361 -20.26 -22.21 19.31
CA SER A 361 -19.36 -21.27 18.64
C SER A 361 -19.10 -21.72 17.20
N ASN A 362 -19.51 -20.90 16.23
CA ASN A 362 -19.16 -21.04 14.82
C ASN A 362 -18.74 -19.66 14.26
N GLU A 363 -18.42 -19.58 12.96
CA GLU A 363 -17.97 -18.33 12.35
C GLU A 363 -19.02 -17.20 12.47
N TYR A 364 -20.30 -17.51 12.29
CA TYR A 364 -21.40 -16.54 12.32
C TYR A 364 -21.77 -16.09 13.73
N THR A 365 -21.75 -16.98 14.72
CA THR A 365 -22.02 -16.59 16.13
C THR A 365 -20.89 -15.75 16.74
N GLN A 366 -19.65 -15.88 16.23
CA GLN A 366 -18.57 -14.95 16.56
C GLN A 366 -18.69 -13.64 15.77
N LEU A 367 -19.08 -13.71 14.50
CA LEU A 367 -19.22 -12.54 13.63
C LEU A 367 -20.33 -11.59 14.10
N TRP A 368 -21.52 -12.11 14.43
CA TRP A 368 -22.69 -11.31 14.80
C TRP A 368 -22.82 -11.07 16.31
N LYS A 369 -21.77 -11.36 17.08
CA LYS A 369 -21.73 -11.19 18.53
C LYS A 369 -22.08 -9.76 18.97
N TRP A 370 -22.61 -9.59 20.19
CA TRP A 370 -22.80 -8.27 20.77
C TRP A 370 -21.46 -7.52 20.87
N ARG A 371 -21.43 -6.29 20.37
CA ARG A 371 -20.26 -5.41 20.37
C ARG A 371 -20.54 -4.18 21.23
N ILE A 372 -19.53 -3.75 22.00
CA ILE A 372 -19.56 -2.45 22.66
C ILE A 372 -19.14 -1.40 21.61
N PRO A 373 -19.99 -0.42 21.27
CA PRO A 373 -19.67 0.58 20.25
C PRO A 373 -18.58 1.55 20.75
N SER A 374 -17.75 2.04 19.83
CA SER A 374 -16.78 3.09 20.15
C SER A 374 -17.46 4.45 20.35
N THR A 375 -16.76 5.41 20.98
CA THR A 375 -17.23 6.81 21.06
C THR A 375 -17.51 7.39 19.67
N GLU A 376 -16.65 7.07 18.68
CA GLU A 376 -16.80 7.49 17.28
C GLU A 376 -18.08 6.92 16.65
N ASP A 377 -18.42 5.65 16.95
CA ASP A 377 -19.69 5.04 16.51
C ASP A 377 -20.91 5.69 17.16
N ILE A 378 -20.86 5.97 18.47
CA ILE A 378 -21.94 6.63 19.20
C ILE A 378 -22.20 8.02 18.61
N THR A 379 -21.14 8.83 18.44
CA THR A 379 -21.25 10.15 17.80
C THR A 379 -21.78 10.04 16.38
N ARG A 380 -21.25 9.12 15.57
CA ARG A 380 -21.72 8.86 14.18
C ARG A 380 -23.20 8.49 14.13
N ILE A 381 -23.69 7.66 15.04
CA ILE A 381 -25.10 7.26 15.12
C ILE A 381 -25.95 8.48 15.51
N GLN A 382 -25.55 9.22 16.54
CA GLN A 382 -26.24 10.44 16.98
C GLN A 382 -26.30 11.50 15.88
N THR A 383 -25.21 11.77 15.16
CA THR A 383 -25.18 12.71 14.02
C THR A 383 -26.08 12.26 12.87
N ASN A 384 -26.18 10.95 12.56
CA ASN A 384 -27.09 10.47 11.51
C ASN A 384 -28.58 10.51 11.91
N ILE A 385 -28.89 10.49 13.21
CA ILE A 385 -30.26 10.61 13.74
C ILE A 385 -30.66 12.09 13.91
N THR A 386 -29.68 12.99 14.08
CA THR A 386 -29.91 14.43 14.25
C THR A 386 -30.18 15.11 12.90
N PRO A 387 -31.21 15.97 12.72
CA PRO A 387 -31.89 16.00 11.42
C PRO A 387 -32.06 17.37 10.73
N ASP A 388 -31.78 17.43 9.43
CA ASP A 388 -32.47 18.32 8.48
C ASP A 388 -33.16 17.56 7.34
N GLU A 389 -32.44 17.01 6.36
CA GLU A 389 -33.02 16.59 5.06
C GLU A 389 -33.47 15.13 4.97
N ARG A 390 -33.00 14.22 5.84
CA ARG A 390 -33.29 12.77 5.77
C ARG A 390 -34.25 12.25 6.85
N ASN A 391 -34.79 13.14 7.69
CA ASN A 391 -35.75 12.74 8.72
C ASN A 391 -37.12 12.48 8.06
N TRP A 392 -37.70 11.30 8.31
CA TRP A 392 -39.02 10.90 7.81
C TRP A 392 -40.09 11.97 8.04
N HIS A 393 -40.15 12.56 9.23
CA HIS A 393 -41.14 13.59 9.59
C HIS A 393 -40.92 14.95 8.90
N LYS A 394 -39.79 15.11 8.18
CA LYS A 394 -39.47 16.29 7.36
C LYS A 394 -39.58 15.98 5.84
N GLN A 395 -39.87 14.75 5.44
CA GLN A 395 -40.01 14.41 4.02
C GLN A 395 -41.36 14.93 3.46
N PRO A 396 -41.38 15.49 2.24
CA PRO A 396 -42.63 15.69 1.53
C PRO A 396 -43.26 14.33 1.22
N LEU A 397 -44.49 14.11 1.69
CA LEU A 397 -45.23 12.87 1.45
C LEU A 397 -45.98 12.94 0.12
N ALA A 398 -46.08 11.81 -0.58
CA ALA A 398 -46.88 11.71 -1.80
C ALA A 398 -48.36 11.96 -1.50
N SER A 399 -49.00 12.82 -2.28
CA SER A 399 -50.44 13.03 -2.24
C SER A 399 -51.18 11.93 -3.01
N ALA A 400 -52.49 11.81 -2.81
CA ALA A 400 -53.34 10.90 -3.60
C ALA A 400 -53.32 11.19 -5.12
N GLU A 401 -52.95 12.41 -5.53
CA GLU A 401 -52.78 12.78 -6.94
C GLU A 401 -51.49 12.18 -7.52
N ASN A 402 -50.43 12.08 -6.72
CA ASN A 402 -49.15 11.47 -7.12
C ASN A 402 -49.20 9.93 -7.24
N LEU A 403 -50.33 9.33 -6.90
CA LEU A 403 -50.57 7.88 -6.92
C LEU A 403 -51.62 7.46 -7.97
N LYS A 404 -52.14 8.41 -8.77
CA LYS A 404 -52.93 8.12 -9.96
C LYS A 404 -51.97 7.75 -11.10
N TRP A 405 -52.21 6.62 -11.74
CA TRP A 405 -51.47 6.12 -12.90
C TRP A 405 -52.26 6.39 -14.19
#